data_AF-Q09C06-F1
#
_entry.id   AF-Q09C06-F1
#
_cell.length_a   1.000
_cell.length_b   1.000
_cell.length_c   1.000
_cell.angle_alpha   90.00
_cell.angle_beta   90.00
_cell.angle_gamma   90.00
#
_symmetry.space_group_name_H-M   'P 1'
#
loop_
_entity.id
_entity.type
_entity.pdbx_description
1 polymer ?
#
loop_
_entity_poly.entity_id
_entity_poly.type
_entity_poly.pdbx_seq_one_letter_code
_entity_poly.pdbx_strand_id
1 'polypeptide(L)'
;MPLDRSVPEALEGVSSSVKAPPRGCGALLFLLVLVALLPGAGASVLRAALGLPLWVGALVGLWGAAVGVGGALARQSIWPTHRGLALLQVLFLAVVAGVTWRMLGIPVMDGLVSVGGGDAGNHAALRMDFVTHEPGTYQGFTLFHTVTYGLGWLFGLDTFSSFRAGFYLVPAVLAGVLAASLEFAVGRLWRSSRACAVAQGALLAATVIVWPFLLLRLLHYHQADGFYGHLFGLVPLVLAWAAYALPRAAWARCAALAVFTVLYRYTYGLNLGDFLLMGGVLALVEGFSSFGREHRRLAWLARLMGLAFLAASAFAYGKLLPLAPVYGSLIHHDPVRALRTQGWCVVGLLVLRFFSPRGEAVERRLIDFALVFGGVNALVQLAYLKAGLPVGYYFLKYSFHAVVLLLCAGLLVASIRVGSLVQAAPVRRRGWRVALAVLVAAGLAAVTRGWSRAFAAYSPSYQERVRGQPPFALLSALEDRAGSALIRQVLRDEGKRLGGLLSPSWARVNFSNVALGWVPENFTATNGHWPLFSEGRVRRAPGACVFWEAAPEDWEDYHQHAVEGLPALEAQVRALHAEPGRTCRQYPVRWAQRGTRTLCFHCD
;
A
#
# COMPACT_ATOMS: atom_id res chain seq x y z
N MET A 1 50.71 -40.93 -46.81
CA MET A 1 49.27 -41.19 -46.72
C MET A 1 48.63 -40.10 -45.85
N PRO A 2 47.96 -39.09 -46.42
CA PRO A 2 47.08 -38.20 -45.68
C PRO A 2 45.64 -38.74 -45.70
N LEU A 3 44.99 -38.79 -44.54
CA LEU A 3 43.58 -39.17 -44.38
C LEU A 3 42.72 -37.94 -44.64
N ASP A 4 42.06 -37.97 -45.79
CA ASP A 4 40.99 -37.06 -46.18
C ASP A 4 39.75 -37.34 -45.33
N ARG A 5 39.28 -36.33 -44.57
CA ARG A 5 38.02 -36.39 -43.82
C ARG A 5 37.10 -35.31 -44.37
N SER A 6 36.40 -35.65 -45.44
CA SER A 6 35.20 -34.95 -45.89
C SER A 6 34.11 -35.07 -44.82
N VAL A 7 33.82 -33.97 -44.11
CA VAL A 7 32.63 -33.82 -43.28
C VAL A 7 31.46 -33.49 -44.22
N PRO A 8 30.31 -34.18 -44.15
CA PRO A 8 29.17 -33.83 -44.99
C PRO A 8 28.53 -32.53 -44.49
N GLU A 9 28.54 -31.51 -45.35
CA GLU A 9 27.61 -30.38 -45.30
C GLU A 9 26.19 -30.87 -45.56
N ALA A 10 25.49 -31.24 -44.50
CA ALA A 10 24.05 -31.42 -44.55
C ALA A 10 23.49 -31.10 -43.16
N LEU A 11 23.13 -29.83 -42.94
CA LEU A 11 22.11 -29.38 -41.97
C LEU A 11 21.90 -27.85 -42.07
N GLU A 12 21.81 -27.31 -43.29
CA GLU A 12 21.13 -26.03 -43.52
C GLU A 12 19.67 -26.33 -43.82
N GLY A 13 18.75 -25.87 -42.97
CA GLY A 13 17.32 -25.97 -43.28
C GLY A 13 16.37 -26.36 -42.16
N VAL A 14 16.62 -25.99 -40.90
CA VAL A 14 15.53 -25.82 -39.93
C VAL A 14 15.63 -24.44 -39.33
N SER A 15 15.13 -23.45 -40.08
CA SER A 15 14.61 -22.21 -39.53
C SER A 15 13.46 -22.57 -38.59
N SER A 16 13.79 -23.00 -37.36
CA SER A 16 12.81 -23.08 -36.29
C SER A 16 12.33 -21.65 -36.06
N SER A 17 11.14 -21.33 -36.57
CA SER A 17 10.48 -20.07 -36.26
C SER A 17 10.38 -20.03 -34.73
N VAL A 18 11.24 -19.24 -34.08
CA VAL A 18 11.26 -19.17 -32.63
C VAL A 18 9.95 -18.53 -32.22
N LYS A 19 8.95 -19.36 -31.88
CA LYS A 19 7.63 -18.88 -31.46
C LYS A 19 7.84 -17.91 -30.31
N ALA A 20 7.32 -16.69 -30.49
CA ALA A 20 7.35 -15.68 -29.46
C ALA A 20 6.74 -16.26 -28.16
N PRO A 21 7.30 -15.92 -26.99
CA PRO A 21 6.74 -16.38 -25.73
C PRO A 21 5.27 -15.94 -25.61
N PRO A 22 4.38 -16.79 -25.06
CA PRO A 22 2.98 -16.42 -24.86
C PRO A 22 2.88 -15.27 -23.85
N ARG A 23 2.14 -14.22 -24.22
CA ARG A 23 1.92 -13.00 -23.43
C ARG A 23 0.44 -12.75 -23.22
N GLY A 24 0.11 -12.26 -22.04
CA GLY A 24 -1.21 -11.79 -21.63
C GLY A 24 -1.24 -10.26 -21.61
N CYS A 25 -1.97 -9.70 -20.67
CA CYS A 25 -2.09 -8.27 -20.43
C CYS A 25 -1.10 -7.74 -19.36
N GLY A 26 -0.28 -8.59 -18.74
CA GLY A 26 0.54 -8.21 -17.58
C GLY A 26 1.50 -7.05 -17.84
N ALA A 27 2.19 -7.07 -18.99
CA ALA A 27 3.07 -5.97 -19.39
C ALA A 27 2.31 -4.65 -19.59
N LEU A 28 1.16 -4.73 -20.27
CA LEU A 28 0.26 -3.60 -20.49
C LEU A 28 -0.27 -3.05 -19.15
N LEU A 29 -0.74 -3.92 -18.27
CA LEU A 29 -1.24 -3.55 -16.94
C LEU A 29 -0.16 -2.84 -16.11
N PHE A 30 1.07 -3.36 -16.10
CA PHE A 30 2.18 -2.72 -15.42
C PHE A 30 2.46 -1.32 -15.96
N LEU A 31 2.45 -1.14 -17.29
CA LEU A 31 2.62 0.18 -17.91
C LEU A 31 1.47 1.13 -17.59
N LEU A 32 0.22 0.66 -17.62
CA LEU A 32 -0.96 1.46 -17.26
C LEU A 32 -0.90 1.95 -15.82
N VAL A 33 -0.46 1.10 -14.88
CA VAL A 33 -0.22 1.49 -13.49
C VAL A 33 0.83 2.59 -13.40
N LEU A 34 1.93 2.49 -14.14
CA LEU A 34 2.94 3.54 -14.17
C LEU A 34 2.39 4.85 -14.75
N VAL A 35 1.64 4.80 -15.87
CA VAL A 35 1.01 5.99 -16.46
C VAL A 35 0.07 6.68 -15.48
N ALA A 36 -0.71 5.92 -14.71
CA ALA A 36 -1.65 6.49 -13.74
C ALA A 36 -0.95 7.13 -12.53
N LEU A 37 0.20 6.60 -12.11
CA LEU A 37 0.89 7.04 -10.89
C LEU A 37 1.97 8.10 -11.13
N LEU A 38 2.64 8.09 -12.29
CA LEU A 38 3.76 8.98 -12.59
C LEU A 38 3.40 10.48 -12.57
N PRO A 39 2.23 10.94 -13.05
CA PRO A 39 1.82 12.33 -12.91
C PRO A 39 1.72 12.77 -11.44
N GLY A 40 1.10 11.94 -10.59
CA GLY A 40 1.00 12.20 -9.15
C GLY A 40 2.38 12.20 -8.47
N ALA A 41 3.25 11.28 -8.88
CA ALA A 41 4.64 11.23 -8.40
C ALA A 41 5.45 12.46 -8.79
N GLY A 42 5.42 12.86 -10.06
CA GLY A 42 6.10 14.06 -10.55
C GLY A 42 5.61 15.32 -9.83
N ALA A 43 4.28 15.47 -9.70
CA ALA A 43 3.66 16.57 -8.96
C ALA A 43 4.13 16.62 -7.50
N SER A 44 4.15 15.47 -6.81
CA SER A 44 4.57 15.38 -5.41
C SER A 44 6.04 15.75 -5.24
N VAL A 45 6.93 15.12 -6.03
CA VAL A 45 8.39 15.32 -5.92
C VAL A 45 8.76 16.76 -6.24
N LEU A 46 8.29 17.32 -7.35
CA LEU A 46 8.68 18.67 -7.76
C LEU A 46 8.13 19.74 -6.81
N ARG A 47 6.91 19.56 -6.29
CA ARG A 47 6.39 20.47 -5.28
C ARG A 47 7.18 20.36 -3.98
N ALA A 48 7.33 19.17 -3.43
CA ALA A 48 7.99 18.97 -2.14
C ALA A 48 9.48 19.35 -2.16
N ALA A 49 10.18 19.10 -3.27
CA ALA A 49 11.62 19.37 -3.38
C ALA A 49 11.93 20.80 -3.82
N LEU A 50 11.12 21.39 -4.70
CA LEU A 50 11.43 22.66 -5.39
C LEU A 50 10.38 23.75 -5.17
N GLY A 51 9.31 23.49 -4.43
CA GLY A 51 8.21 24.44 -4.21
C GLY A 51 7.35 24.70 -5.46
N LEU A 52 7.51 23.90 -6.52
CA LEU A 52 6.81 24.15 -7.78
C LEU A 52 5.30 23.87 -7.68
N PRO A 53 4.47 24.52 -8.51
CA PRO A 53 3.05 24.20 -8.62
C PRO A 53 2.82 22.75 -9.02
N LEU A 54 1.75 22.13 -8.48
CA LEU A 54 1.42 20.72 -8.75
C LEU A 54 1.27 20.41 -10.24
N TRP A 55 0.69 21.32 -11.03
CA TRP A 55 0.49 21.13 -12.46
C TRP A 55 1.82 21.00 -13.22
N VAL A 56 2.89 21.67 -12.80
CA VAL A 56 4.22 21.57 -13.42
C VAL A 56 4.73 20.14 -13.27
N GLY A 57 4.69 19.60 -12.06
CA GLY A 57 5.13 18.23 -11.83
C GLY A 57 4.19 17.18 -12.44
N ALA A 58 2.88 17.46 -12.55
CA ALA A 58 1.95 16.61 -13.26
C ALA A 58 2.30 16.54 -14.76
N LEU A 59 2.64 17.66 -15.40
CA LEU A 59 3.10 17.71 -16.79
C LEU A 59 4.42 16.97 -16.98
N VAL A 60 5.39 17.18 -16.09
CA VAL A 60 6.67 16.46 -16.13
C VAL A 60 6.47 14.95 -15.95
N GLY A 61 5.62 14.55 -15.00
CA GLY A 61 5.27 13.15 -14.77
C GLY A 61 4.52 12.53 -15.94
N LEU A 62 3.60 13.28 -16.56
CA LEU A 62 2.87 12.85 -17.75
C LEU A 62 3.81 12.73 -18.96
N TRP A 63 4.73 13.66 -19.14
CA TRP A 63 5.74 13.60 -20.19
C TRP A 63 6.69 12.42 -19.97
N GLY A 64 7.17 12.21 -18.74
CA GLY A 64 7.96 11.05 -18.37
C GLY A 64 7.22 9.73 -18.59
N ALA A 65 5.92 9.68 -18.28
CA ALA A 65 5.06 8.55 -18.61
C ALA A 65 4.95 8.36 -20.13
N ALA A 66 4.66 9.41 -20.89
CA ALA A 66 4.51 9.35 -22.34
C ALA A 66 5.80 8.89 -23.03
N VAL A 67 6.96 9.43 -22.65
CA VAL A 67 8.26 9.06 -23.22
C VAL A 67 8.68 7.66 -22.77
N GLY A 68 8.58 7.35 -21.47
CA GLY A 68 9.00 6.06 -20.93
C GLY A 68 8.11 4.91 -21.38
N VAL A 69 6.79 5.09 -21.25
CA VAL A 69 5.79 4.10 -21.68
C VAL A 69 5.75 4.07 -23.20
N GLY A 70 5.63 5.20 -23.89
CA GLY A 70 5.66 5.25 -25.36
C GLY A 70 6.91 4.61 -25.95
N GLY A 71 8.09 4.85 -25.36
CA GLY A 71 9.32 4.17 -25.75
C GLY A 71 9.31 2.67 -25.49
N ALA A 72 8.71 2.22 -24.38
CA ALA A 72 8.51 0.79 -24.12
C ALA A 72 7.52 0.15 -25.09
N LEU A 73 6.41 0.84 -25.40
CA LEU A 73 5.40 0.44 -26.39
C LEU A 73 6.00 0.32 -27.80
N ALA A 74 6.84 1.29 -28.19
CA ALA A 74 7.50 1.29 -29.49
C ALA A 74 8.55 0.18 -29.65
N ARG A 75 9.22 -0.22 -28.55
CA ARG A 75 10.29 -1.23 -28.57
C ARG A 75 9.82 -2.64 -28.27
N GLN A 76 8.60 -2.83 -27.75
CA GLN A 76 8.11 -4.13 -27.32
C GLN A 76 6.69 -4.40 -27.80
N SER A 77 6.44 -5.61 -28.30
CA SER A 77 5.07 -6.14 -28.47
C SER A 77 4.44 -6.40 -27.10
N ILE A 78 3.91 -5.35 -26.49
CA ILE A 78 3.20 -5.36 -25.20
C ILE A 78 1.78 -5.91 -25.29
N TRP A 79 1.26 -6.08 -26.51
CA TRP A 79 -0.06 -6.65 -26.76
C TRP A 79 -0.07 -8.15 -26.46
N PRO A 80 -1.22 -8.68 -25.96
CA PRO A 80 -1.35 -10.09 -25.66
C PRO A 80 -1.19 -10.92 -26.94
N THR A 81 -0.28 -11.88 -26.92
CA THR A 81 -0.10 -12.86 -28.01
C THR A 81 -0.94 -14.12 -27.76
N HIS A 82 -1.47 -14.30 -26.55
CA HIS A 82 -2.24 -15.47 -26.15
C HIS A 82 -3.54 -15.09 -25.42
N ARG A 83 -4.67 -15.21 -26.12
CA ARG A 83 -6.01 -14.82 -25.62
C ARG A 83 -6.39 -15.49 -24.29
N GLY A 84 -6.13 -16.79 -24.14
CA GLY A 84 -6.44 -17.50 -22.90
C GLY A 84 -5.67 -16.99 -21.68
N LEU A 85 -4.46 -16.43 -21.88
CA LEU A 85 -3.66 -15.90 -20.79
C LEU A 85 -4.16 -14.51 -20.38
N ALA A 86 -4.52 -13.68 -21.37
CA ALA A 86 -5.19 -12.41 -21.13
C ALA A 86 -6.51 -12.59 -20.37
N LEU A 87 -7.34 -13.56 -20.77
CA LEU A 87 -8.60 -13.87 -20.08
C LEU A 87 -8.37 -14.28 -18.62
N LEU A 88 -7.38 -15.14 -18.34
CA LEU A 88 -7.04 -15.54 -16.97
C LEU A 88 -6.59 -14.38 -16.10
N GLN A 89 -5.85 -13.42 -16.66
CA GLN A 89 -5.41 -12.23 -15.92
C GLN A 89 -6.53 -11.24 -15.67
N VAL A 90 -7.42 -11.04 -16.66
CA VAL A 90 -8.63 -10.24 -16.48
C VAL A 90 -9.52 -10.88 -15.40
N LEU A 91 -9.73 -12.20 -15.47
CA LEU A 91 -10.46 -12.94 -14.44
C LEU A 91 -9.78 -12.79 -13.08
N PHE A 92 -8.46 -12.91 -13.02
CA PHE A 92 -7.71 -12.71 -11.79
C PHE A 92 -8.01 -11.34 -11.20
N LEU A 93 -7.78 -10.26 -11.93
CA LEU A 93 -8.05 -8.89 -11.47
C LEU A 93 -9.51 -8.66 -11.08
N ALA A 94 -10.46 -9.19 -11.84
CA ALA A 94 -11.88 -9.07 -11.54
C ALA A 94 -12.24 -9.79 -10.22
N VAL A 95 -11.72 -11.00 -10.00
CA VAL A 95 -11.92 -11.75 -8.76
C VAL A 95 -11.25 -11.04 -7.58
N VAL A 96 -10.02 -10.56 -7.75
CA VAL A 96 -9.34 -9.73 -6.74
C VAL A 96 -10.20 -8.55 -6.33
N ALA A 97 -10.65 -7.77 -7.31
CA ALA A 97 -11.42 -6.56 -7.10
C ALA A 97 -12.75 -6.90 -6.43
N GLY A 98 -13.44 -7.94 -6.90
CA GLY A 98 -14.68 -8.43 -6.31
C GLY A 98 -14.54 -8.88 -4.86
N VAL A 99 -13.50 -9.66 -4.53
CA VAL A 99 -13.22 -10.12 -3.16
C VAL A 99 -12.85 -8.93 -2.27
N THR A 100 -11.97 -8.04 -2.74
CA THR A 100 -11.55 -6.84 -2.01
C THR A 100 -12.75 -5.93 -1.74
N TRP A 101 -13.58 -5.68 -2.75
CA TRP A 101 -14.79 -4.87 -2.62
C TRP A 101 -15.81 -5.52 -1.69
N ARG A 102 -16.05 -6.82 -1.82
CA ARG A 102 -16.99 -7.55 -0.95
C ARG A 102 -16.55 -7.51 0.52
N MET A 103 -15.26 -7.65 0.79
CA MET A 103 -14.76 -7.76 2.18
C MET A 103 -14.44 -6.40 2.81
N LEU A 104 -14.09 -5.40 2.01
CA LEU A 104 -13.69 -4.08 2.52
C LEU A 104 -14.69 -2.97 2.18
N GLY A 105 -15.59 -3.16 1.23
CA GLY A 105 -16.48 -2.13 0.68
C GLY A 105 -17.67 -1.70 1.54
N ILE A 106 -17.97 -2.42 2.63
CA ILE A 106 -19.05 -2.15 3.61
C ILE A 106 -20.03 -1.04 3.18
N PRO A 107 -21.03 -1.35 2.34
CA PRO A 107 -21.85 -0.34 1.67
C PRO A 107 -22.59 0.60 2.61
N VAL A 108 -22.94 0.15 3.82
CA VAL A 108 -23.64 0.98 4.82
C VAL A 108 -22.79 2.10 5.40
N MET A 109 -21.46 2.02 5.29
CA MET A 109 -20.49 3.06 5.70
C MET A 109 -19.71 3.61 4.49
N ASP A 110 -20.22 3.42 3.27
CA ASP A 110 -19.62 3.90 2.02
C ASP A 110 -18.18 3.41 1.73
N GLY A 111 -17.69 2.40 2.46
CA GLY A 111 -16.43 1.69 2.22
C GLY A 111 -15.22 2.13 3.05
N LEU A 112 -15.23 3.31 3.70
CA LEU A 112 -14.18 3.71 4.65
C LEU A 112 -14.74 3.71 6.08
N VAL A 113 -14.06 2.98 6.94
CA VAL A 113 -14.43 2.82 8.36
C VAL A 113 -13.32 3.33 9.25
N SER A 114 -13.61 3.45 10.54
CA SER A 114 -12.62 3.66 11.60
C SER A 114 -12.77 2.63 12.72
N VAL A 115 -11.66 2.27 13.36
CA VAL A 115 -11.60 1.50 14.62
C VAL A 115 -11.28 2.41 15.82
N GLY A 116 -11.51 3.72 15.69
CA GLY A 116 -11.18 4.75 16.68
C GLY A 116 -9.95 5.59 16.32
N GLY A 117 -9.12 5.14 15.36
CA GLY A 117 -7.96 5.90 14.89
C GLY A 117 -8.33 7.19 14.14
N GLY A 118 -7.65 8.30 14.48
CA GLY A 118 -7.91 9.63 13.93
C GLY A 118 -6.93 10.13 12.86
N ASP A 119 -5.95 9.31 12.45
CA ASP A 119 -4.93 9.71 11.49
C ASP A 119 -5.49 10.04 10.10
N ALA A 120 -6.69 9.55 9.80
CA ALA A 120 -7.40 9.88 8.58
C ALA A 120 -7.64 11.40 8.45
N GLY A 121 -8.09 12.05 9.52
CA GLY A 121 -8.32 13.49 9.55
C GLY A 121 -7.02 14.27 9.48
N ASN A 122 -5.97 13.79 10.16
CA ASN A 122 -4.61 14.33 10.02
C ASN A 122 -4.17 14.32 8.55
N HIS A 123 -4.31 13.21 7.84
CA HIS A 123 -3.95 13.15 6.43
C HIS A 123 -4.84 14.01 5.53
N ALA A 124 -6.12 14.20 5.86
CA ALA A 124 -6.97 15.12 5.13
C ALA A 124 -6.47 16.57 5.28
N ALA A 125 -6.09 16.99 6.49
CA ALA A 125 -5.55 18.32 6.76
C ALA A 125 -4.16 18.50 6.12
N LEU A 126 -3.25 17.53 6.27
CA LEU A 126 -1.94 17.53 5.60
C LEU A 126 -2.07 17.61 4.08
N ARG A 127 -3.09 16.98 3.49
CA ARG A 127 -3.37 17.12 2.05
C ARG A 127 -3.74 18.55 1.69
N MET A 128 -4.66 19.16 2.43
CA MET A 128 -5.07 20.53 2.18
C MET A 128 -3.87 21.46 2.29
N ASP A 129 -3.15 21.38 3.41
CA ASP A 129 -2.00 22.22 3.70
C ASP A 129 -0.87 22.07 2.65
N PHE A 130 -0.54 20.84 2.28
CA PHE A 130 0.43 20.58 1.21
C PHE A 130 0.01 21.21 -0.11
N VAL A 131 -1.26 21.12 -0.48
CA VAL A 131 -1.77 21.65 -1.76
C VAL A 131 -1.83 23.17 -1.76
N THR A 132 -2.18 23.80 -0.64
CA THR A 132 -2.51 25.23 -0.59
C THR A 132 -1.43 26.13 -0.02
N HIS A 133 -0.64 25.68 0.95
CA HIS A 133 0.25 26.56 1.73
C HIS A 133 1.71 26.11 1.72
N GLU A 134 2.01 24.93 2.24
CA GLU A 134 3.39 24.55 2.61
C GLU A 134 3.87 23.32 1.82
N PRO A 135 4.84 23.46 0.89
CA PRO A 135 5.39 22.32 0.16
C PRO A 135 6.14 21.30 1.04
N GLY A 136 6.66 21.76 2.19
CA GLY A 136 7.40 20.97 3.17
C GLY A 136 6.54 20.16 4.15
N THR A 137 5.21 20.32 4.11
CA THR A 137 4.27 19.64 5.00
C THR A 137 4.51 18.14 5.04
N TYR A 138 4.40 17.56 6.24
CA TYR A 138 4.64 16.14 6.48
C TYR A 138 6.02 15.67 6.01
N GLN A 139 7.04 16.54 6.09
CA GLN A 139 8.42 16.29 5.66
C GLN A 139 8.54 15.87 4.18
N GLY A 140 7.55 16.25 3.36
CA GLY A 140 7.45 15.89 1.95
C GLY A 140 6.97 14.46 1.66
N PHE A 141 6.48 13.69 2.65
CA PHE A 141 5.90 12.36 2.42
C PHE A 141 4.47 12.44 1.81
N THR A 142 4.33 13.10 0.66
CA THR A 142 3.05 13.63 0.17
C THR A 142 2.50 12.98 -1.10
N LEU A 143 3.05 11.85 -1.56
CA LEU A 143 2.55 11.17 -2.77
C LEU A 143 1.08 10.78 -2.66
N PHE A 144 0.67 10.20 -1.53
CA PHE A 144 -0.73 9.84 -1.28
C PHE A 144 -1.65 11.08 -1.34
N HIS A 145 -1.23 12.18 -0.73
CA HIS A 145 -1.97 13.44 -0.72
C HIS A 145 -2.11 14.02 -2.12
N THR A 146 -1.04 13.94 -2.91
CA THR A 146 -1.01 14.42 -4.31
C THR A 146 -1.95 13.59 -5.18
N VAL A 147 -1.90 12.27 -5.08
CA VAL A 147 -2.77 11.37 -5.86
C VAL A 147 -4.24 11.60 -5.50
N THR A 148 -4.57 11.63 -4.20
CA THR A 148 -5.96 11.85 -3.77
C THR A 148 -6.46 13.25 -4.10
N TYR A 149 -5.63 14.29 -4.03
CA TYR A 149 -6.01 15.62 -4.50
C TYR A 149 -6.26 15.63 -6.01
N GLY A 150 -5.36 15.02 -6.79
CA GLY A 150 -5.51 14.91 -8.25
C GLY A 150 -6.79 14.20 -8.67
N LEU A 151 -7.21 13.15 -7.95
CA LEU A 151 -8.49 12.49 -8.17
C LEU A 151 -9.69 13.42 -7.93
N GLY A 152 -9.64 14.24 -6.88
CA GLY A 152 -10.65 15.25 -6.61
C GLY A 152 -10.72 16.31 -7.70
N TRP A 153 -9.55 16.78 -8.16
CA TRP A 153 -9.45 17.80 -9.21
C TRP A 153 -9.91 17.29 -10.58
N LEU A 154 -9.48 16.09 -10.99
CA LEU A 154 -9.78 15.52 -12.31
C LEU A 154 -11.22 15.01 -12.45
N PHE A 155 -11.78 14.43 -11.39
CA PHE A 155 -13.05 13.71 -11.44
C PHE A 155 -14.15 14.36 -10.57
N GLY A 156 -13.88 15.51 -9.94
CA GLY A 156 -14.83 16.18 -9.06
C GLY A 156 -15.14 15.40 -7.79
N LEU A 157 -14.26 14.49 -7.37
CA LEU A 157 -14.45 13.70 -6.16
C LEU A 157 -14.24 14.54 -4.90
N ASP A 158 -15.12 14.38 -3.92
CA ASP A 158 -14.88 14.94 -2.59
C ASP A 158 -13.71 14.25 -1.85
N THR A 159 -13.34 14.80 -0.70
CA THR A 159 -12.23 14.31 0.14
C THR A 159 -12.37 12.83 0.47
N PHE A 160 -13.54 12.40 0.91
CA PHE A 160 -13.83 11.02 1.28
C PHE A 160 -13.67 10.08 0.09
N SER A 161 -14.33 10.40 -1.03
CA SER A 161 -14.33 9.58 -2.24
C SER A 161 -12.93 9.47 -2.83
N SER A 162 -12.14 10.55 -2.76
CA SER A 162 -10.74 10.58 -3.17
C SER A 162 -9.86 9.67 -2.32
N PHE A 163 -10.00 9.73 -0.99
CA PHE A 163 -9.27 8.84 -0.05
C PHE A 163 -9.67 7.38 -0.27
N ARG A 164 -10.96 7.13 -0.50
CA ARG A 164 -11.49 5.79 -0.79
C ARG A 164 -10.87 5.21 -2.06
N ALA A 165 -10.85 5.99 -3.14
CA ALA A 165 -10.21 5.60 -4.38
C ALA A 165 -8.71 5.35 -4.20
N GLY A 166 -8.01 6.23 -3.48
CA GLY A 166 -6.59 6.06 -3.14
C GLY A 166 -6.31 4.78 -2.34
N PHE A 167 -7.20 4.42 -1.41
CA PHE A 167 -7.11 3.17 -0.67
C PHE A 167 -7.27 1.94 -1.59
N TYR A 168 -8.31 1.89 -2.42
CA TYR A 168 -8.56 0.75 -3.31
C TYR A 168 -7.53 0.62 -4.44
N LEU A 169 -6.79 1.70 -4.75
CA LEU A 169 -5.67 1.63 -5.67
C LEU A 169 -4.55 0.71 -5.16
N VAL A 170 -4.32 0.65 -3.83
CA VAL A 170 -3.27 -0.19 -3.24
C VAL A 170 -3.45 -1.68 -3.57
N PRO A 171 -4.57 -2.36 -3.22
CA PRO A 171 -4.77 -3.76 -3.58
C PRO A 171 -4.83 -3.99 -5.10
N ALA A 172 -5.34 -3.03 -5.88
CA ALA A 172 -5.34 -3.12 -7.35
C ALA A 172 -3.92 -3.14 -7.93
N VAL A 173 -3.03 -2.28 -7.44
CA VAL A 173 -1.61 -2.26 -7.85
C VAL A 173 -0.90 -3.55 -7.43
N LEU A 174 -1.12 -4.03 -6.20
CA LEU A 174 -0.55 -5.30 -5.73
C LEU A 174 -0.93 -6.45 -6.68
N ALA A 175 -2.21 -6.54 -7.06
CA ALA A 175 -2.72 -7.54 -7.99
C ALA A 175 -2.05 -7.42 -9.37
N GLY A 176 -2.05 -6.21 -9.94
CA GLY A 176 -1.47 -5.95 -11.26
C GLY A 176 0.01 -6.32 -11.31
N VAL A 177 0.77 -5.95 -10.27
CA VAL A 177 2.20 -6.27 -10.17
C VAL A 177 2.45 -7.76 -10.03
N LEU A 178 1.64 -8.49 -9.25
CA LEU A 178 1.74 -9.96 -9.15
C LEU A 178 1.48 -10.64 -10.49
N ALA A 179 0.40 -10.27 -11.17
CA ALA A 179 0.03 -10.82 -12.47
C ALA A 179 1.11 -10.55 -13.53
N ALA A 180 1.62 -9.31 -13.57
CA ALA A 180 2.69 -8.90 -14.47
C ALA A 180 4.00 -9.65 -14.18
N SER A 181 4.44 -9.68 -12.92
CA SER A 181 5.68 -10.35 -12.51
C SER A 181 5.64 -11.85 -12.82
N LEU A 182 4.49 -12.50 -12.62
CA LEU A 182 4.31 -13.91 -12.97
C LEU A 182 4.43 -14.13 -14.47
N GLU A 183 3.74 -13.33 -15.28
CA GLU A 183 3.83 -13.42 -16.74
C GLU A 183 5.26 -13.24 -17.23
N PHE A 184 5.97 -12.23 -16.73
CA PHE A 184 7.33 -11.97 -17.15
C PHE A 184 8.31 -13.07 -16.74
N ALA A 185 8.16 -13.63 -15.52
CA ALA A 185 9.00 -14.73 -15.06
C ALA A 185 8.72 -16.00 -15.88
N VAL A 186 7.46 -16.39 -15.98
CA VAL A 186 7.03 -17.65 -16.59
C VAL A 186 7.14 -17.64 -18.12
N GLY A 187 6.79 -16.51 -18.75
CA GLY A 187 6.90 -16.34 -20.20
C GLY A 187 8.34 -16.47 -20.70
N ARG A 188 9.33 -16.10 -19.87
CA ARG A 188 10.74 -16.33 -20.18
C ARG A 188 11.16 -17.78 -19.89
N LEU A 189 10.79 -18.29 -18.72
CA LEU A 189 11.18 -19.62 -18.23
C LEU A 189 10.75 -20.78 -19.15
N TRP A 190 9.51 -20.75 -19.65
CA TRP A 190 8.88 -21.99 -20.16
C TRP A 190 8.42 -21.95 -21.60
N ARG A 191 8.18 -20.75 -22.18
CA ARG A 191 7.58 -20.56 -23.51
C ARG A 191 6.35 -21.43 -23.79
N SER A 192 5.67 -21.92 -22.75
CA SER A 192 4.57 -22.89 -22.82
C SER A 192 3.31 -22.25 -22.28
N SER A 193 2.31 -22.07 -23.15
CA SER A 193 1.02 -21.47 -22.77
C SER A 193 0.30 -22.26 -21.67
N ARG A 194 0.40 -23.60 -21.70
CA ARG A 194 -0.18 -24.47 -20.67
C ARG A 194 0.45 -24.23 -19.30
N ALA A 195 1.77 -24.17 -19.23
CA ALA A 195 2.47 -23.93 -17.97
C ALA A 195 2.21 -22.50 -17.43
N CYS A 196 2.13 -21.50 -18.33
CA CYS A 196 1.67 -20.15 -17.98
C CYS A 196 0.26 -20.16 -17.38
N ALA A 197 -0.69 -20.83 -18.04
CA ALA A 197 -2.07 -20.91 -17.60
C ALA A 197 -2.21 -21.58 -16.24
N VAL A 198 -1.49 -22.70 -16.00
CA VAL A 198 -1.48 -23.39 -14.70
C VAL A 198 -0.88 -22.52 -13.61
N ALA A 199 0.20 -21.78 -13.89
CA ALA A 199 0.78 -20.86 -12.92
C ALA A 199 -0.18 -19.70 -12.58
N GLN A 200 -0.85 -19.12 -13.57
CA GLN A 200 -1.85 -18.06 -13.33
C GLN A 200 -3.07 -18.59 -12.55
N GLY A 201 -3.55 -19.80 -12.87
CA GLY A 201 -4.61 -20.45 -12.10
C GLY A 201 -4.20 -20.71 -10.65
N ALA A 202 -2.95 -21.16 -10.43
CA ALA A 202 -2.40 -21.32 -9.09
C ALA A 202 -2.28 -19.99 -8.34
N LEU A 203 -1.86 -18.92 -9.02
CA LEU A 203 -1.80 -17.57 -8.43
C LEU A 203 -3.19 -17.12 -8.02
N LEU A 204 -4.19 -17.26 -8.89
CA LEU A 204 -5.58 -16.94 -8.59
C LEU A 204 -6.07 -17.73 -7.36
N ALA A 205 -5.92 -19.04 -7.35
CA ALA A 205 -6.37 -19.88 -6.25
C ALA A 205 -5.67 -19.53 -4.92
N ALA A 206 -4.34 -19.44 -4.93
CA ALA A 206 -3.57 -19.10 -3.74
C ALA A 206 -3.93 -17.71 -3.22
N THR A 207 -4.15 -16.76 -4.13
CA THR A 207 -4.53 -15.40 -3.80
C THR A 207 -5.93 -15.33 -3.21
N VAL A 208 -6.94 -15.97 -3.81
CA VAL A 208 -8.31 -16.04 -3.27
C VAL A 208 -8.35 -16.68 -1.87
N ILE A 209 -7.46 -17.63 -1.59
CA ILE A 209 -7.33 -18.23 -0.26
C ILE A 209 -6.62 -17.27 0.68
N VAL A 210 -5.42 -16.81 0.34
CA VAL A 210 -4.53 -16.09 1.28
C VAL A 210 -4.98 -14.64 1.55
N TRP A 211 -5.54 -13.96 0.54
CA TRP A 211 -5.89 -12.52 0.64
C TRP A 211 -6.92 -12.27 1.74
N PRO A 212 -8.06 -12.98 1.80
CA PRO A 212 -9.06 -12.80 2.84
C PRO A 212 -8.54 -13.08 4.25
N PHE A 213 -7.68 -14.09 4.41
CA PHE A 213 -7.23 -14.53 5.74
C PHE A 213 -6.16 -13.63 6.35
N LEU A 214 -5.38 -12.92 5.53
CA LEU A 214 -4.25 -12.14 6.04
C LEU A 214 -4.19 -10.74 5.45
N LEU A 215 -4.02 -10.62 4.13
CA LEU A 215 -3.71 -9.34 3.51
C LEU A 215 -4.88 -8.35 3.64
N LEU A 216 -6.13 -8.76 3.39
CA LEU A 216 -7.28 -7.86 3.53
C LEU A 216 -7.53 -7.45 4.99
N ARG A 217 -7.24 -8.33 5.96
CA ARG A 217 -7.31 -7.97 7.38
C ARG A 217 -6.27 -6.91 7.77
N LEU A 218 -5.04 -7.03 7.26
CA LEU A 218 -4.01 -6.01 7.50
C LEU A 218 -4.36 -4.68 6.83
N LEU A 219 -4.80 -4.73 5.57
CA LEU A 219 -5.26 -3.53 4.84
C LEU A 219 -6.46 -2.89 5.53
N HIS A 220 -7.41 -3.70 6.02
CA HIS A 220 -8.55 -3.25 6.80
C HIS A 220 -8.08 -2.44 8.02
N TYR A 221 -7.26 -3.06 8.87
CA TYR A 221 -6.87 -2.48 10.13
C TYR A 221 -6.11 -1.16 9.93
N HIS A 222 -5.08 -1.17 9.07
CA HIS A 222 -4.31 0.04 8.79
C HIS A 222 -5.13 1.14 8.09
N GLN A 223 -6.16 0.79 7.32
CA GLN A 223 -7.09 1.79 6.76
C GLN A 223 -7.99 2.35 7.85
N ALA A 224 -8.56 1.47 8.68
CA ALA A 224 -9.49 1.86 9.73
C ALA A 224 -8.82 2.71 10.82
N ASP A 225 -7.52 2.51 11.04
CA ASP A 225 -6.76 3.35 11.96
C ASP A 225 -6.29 4.68 11.31
N GLY A 226 -6.45 4.80 9.99
CA GLY A 226 -6.18 6.02 9.23
C GLY A 226 -4.79 6.11 8.61
N PHE A 227 -4.02 5.03 8.48
CA PHE A 227 -2.63 5.07 8.01
C PHE A 227 -2.48 5.00 6.49
N TYR A 228 -3.11 5.94 5.80
CA TYR A 228 -3.13 5.94 4.34
C TYR A 228 -1.74 6.09 3.70
N GLY A 229 -0.87 6.95 4.23
CA GLY A 229 0.51 7.07 3.73
C GLY A 229 1.31 5.76 3.86
N HIS A 230 1.12 5.04 4.97
CA HIS A 230 1.75 3.75 5.22
C HIS A 230 1.27 2.68 4.24
N LEU A 231 -0.04 2.60 3.99
CA LEU A 231 -0.63 1.72 2.99
C LEU A 231 -0.16 2.04 1.58
N PHE A 232 -0.14 3.32 1.23
CA PHE A 232 0.25 3.77 -0.11
C PHE A 232 1.75 3.55 -0.37
N GLY A 233 2.58 3.53 0.67
CA GLY A 233 4.00 3.16 0.57
C GLY A 233 4.24 1.73 0.01
N LEU A 234 3.25 0.83 0.05
CA LEU A 234 3.34 -0.47 -0.62
C LEU A 234 3.45 -0.32 -2.15
N VAL A 235 2.85 0.72 -2.74
CA VAL A 235 2.83 0.95 -4.19
C VAL A 235 4.24 1.09 -4.75
N PRO A 236 5.08 2.05 -4.32
CA PRO A 236 6.45 2.14 -4.81
C PRO A 236 7.28 0.90 -4.43
N LEU A 237 7.02 0.24 -3.29
CA LEU A 237 7.74 -0.97 -2.90
C LEU A 237 7.55 -2.13 -3.90
N VAL A 238 6.31 -2.46 -4.24
CA VAL A 238 6.04 -3.57 -5.16
C VAL A 238 6.39 -3.23 -6.61
N LEU A 239 6.26 -1.97 -7.00
CA LEU A 239 6.72 -1.52 -8.30
C LEU A 239 8.24 -1.59 -8.40
N ALA A 240 8.97 -1.22 -7.36
CA ALA A 240 10.43 -1.39 -7.28
C ALA A 240 10.82 -2.87 -7.37
N TRP A 241 10.10 -3.73 -6.66
CA TRP A 241 10.31 -5.18 -6.67
C TRP A 241 10.26 -5.75 -8.10
N ALA A 242 9.21 -5.40 -8.85
CA ALA A 242 9.09 -5.79 -10.26
C ALA A 242 10.13 -5.09 -11.14
N ALA A 243 10.27 -3.77 -11.04
CA ALA A 243 11.17 -2.97 -11.87
C ALA A 243 12.65 -3.35 -11.71
N TYR A 244 13.05 -3.83 -10.52
CA TYR A 244 14.38 -4.40 -10.30
C TYR A 244 14.55 -5.77 -10.97
N ALA A 245 13.54 -6.63 -10.90
CA ALA A 245 13.68 -8.00 -11.38
C ALA A 245 13.62 -8.15 -12.91
N LEU A 246 12.82 -7.32 -13.58
CA LEU A 246 12.49 -7.47 -15.00
C LEU A 246 13.64 -7.17 -15.98
N PRO A 247 14.43 -6.08 -15.79
CA PRO A 247 15.49 -5.71 -16.74
C PRO A 247 16.64 -6.72 -16.78
N ARG A 248 17.16 -6.95 -17.99
CA ARG A 248 18.37 -7.78 -18.18
C ARG A 248 19.65 -7.01 -17.88
N ALA A 249 19.69 -5.72 -18.20
CA ALA A 249 20.86 -4.89 -17.97
C ALA A 249 20.97 -4.46 -16.50
N ALA A 250 22.16 -4.61 -15.92
CA ALA A 250 22.44 -4.24 -14.53
C ALA A 250 22.22 -2.74 -14.26
N TRP A 251 22.65 -1.87 -15.19
CA TRP A 251 22.45 -0.43 -15.04
C TRP A 251 20.97 -0.04 -14.93
N ALA A 252 20.08 -0.71 -15.68
CA ALA A 252 18.65 -0.44 -15.64
C ALA A 252 18.04 -0.86 -14.29
N ARG A 253 18.57 -1.91 -13.67
CA ARG A 253 18.18 -2.33 -12.31
C ARG A 253 18.66 -1.33 -11.26
N CYS A 254 19.91 -0.87 -11.37
CA CYS A 254 20.44 0.17 -10.51
C CYS A 254 19.64 1.49 -10.64
N ALA A 255 19.30 1.89 -11.87
CA ALA A 255 18.46 3.05 -12.13
C ALA A 255 17.06 2.88 -11.53
N ALA A 256 16.46 1.69 -11.64
CA ALA A 256 15.17 1.40 -11.00
C ALA A 256 15.26 1.59 -9.48
N LEU A 257 16.30 1.06 -8.82
CA LEU A 257 16.50 1.28 -7.37
C LEU A 257 16.58 2.76 -7.03
N ALA A 258 17.33 3.57 -7.79
CA ALA A 258 17.42 5.01 -7.57
C ALA A 258 16.08 5.74 -7.74
N VAL A 259 15.36 5.48 -8.83
CA VAL A 259 14.05 6.10 -9.08
C VAL A 259 13.06 5.73 -7.98
N PHE A 260 12.99 4.45 -7.62
CA PHE A 260 12.04 4.01 -6.60
C PHE A 260 12.44 4.43 -5.19
N THR A 261 13.72 4.66 -4.88
CA THR A 261 14.15 5.29 -3.63
C THR A 261 13.56 6.70 -3.52
N VAL A 262 13.60 7.49 -4.60
CA VAL A 262 12.99 8.83 -4.62
C VAL A 262 11.49 8.72 -4.41
N LEU A 263 10.81 7.87 -5.17
CA LEU A 263 9.36 7.68 -5.03
C LEU A 263 8.98 7.24 -3.61
N TYR A 264 9.71 6.30 -3.04
CA TYR A 264 9.48 5.81 -1.68
C TYR A 264 9.68 6.93 -0.65
N ARG A 265 10.76 7.73 -0.77
CA ARG A 265 11.04 8.90 0.09
C ARG A 265 9.95 9.95 0.06
N TYR A 266 9.29 10.19 -1.07
CA TYR A 266 8.18 11.14 -1.15
C TYR A 266 6.81 10.48 -0.88
N THR A 267 6.78 9.20 -0.51
CA THR A 267 5.55 8.49 -0.14
C THR A 267 5.48 8.18 1.34
N TYR A 268 6.53 7.57 1.91
CA TYR A 268 6.50 7.08 3.28
C TYR A 268 7.90 6.93 3.89
N GLY A 269 8.04 7.30 5.17
CA GLY A 269 9.33 7.41 5.84
C GLY A 269 9.74 6.23 6.72
N LEU A 270 8.80 5.53 7.36
CA LEU A 270 9.12 4.59 8.44
C LEU A 270 10.01 3.43 7.98
N ASN A 271 9.74 2.86 6.80
CA ASN A 271 10.53 1.78 6.22
C ASN A 271 11.55 2.26 5.17
N LEU A 272 11.80 3.57 5.07
CA LEU A 272 12.77 4.12 4.11
C LEU A 272 14.19 3.61 4.38
N GLY A 273 14.56 3.47 5.66
CA GLY A 273 15.84 2.86 6.05
C GLY A 273 16.00 1.43 5.52
N ASP A 274 14.95 0.61 5.65
CA ASP A 274 14.95 -0.78 5.13
C ASP A 274 15.11 -0.80 3.61
N PHE A 275 14.38 0.10 2.92
CA PHE A 275 14.43 0.21 1.46
C PHE A 275 15.81 0.62 0.96
N LEU A 276 16.42 1.63 1.60
CA LEU A 276 17.76 2.12 1.29
C LEU A 276 18.84 1.07 1.57
N LEU A 277 18.77 0.40 2.72
CA LEU A 277 19.73 -0.64 3.09
C LEU A 277 19.66 -1.82 2.10
N MET A 278 18.45 -2.29 1.78
CA MET A 278 18.25 -3.31 0.76
C MET A 278 18.75 -2.85 -0.61
N GLY A 279 18.39 -1.63 -1.04
CA GLY A 279 18.84 -1.06 -2.32
C GLY A 279 20.35 -0.96 -2.39
N GLY A 280 21.00 -0.58 -1.28
CA GLY A 280 22.46 -0.51 -1.17
C GLY A 280 23.12 -1.87 -1.36
N VAL A 281 22.63 -2.90 -0.67
CA VAL A 281 23.10 -4.28 -0.81
C VAL A 281 22.94 -4.78 -2.24
N LEU A 282 21.76 -4.60 -2.84
CA LEU A 282 21.51 -5.04 -4.22
C LEU A 282 22.38 -4.30 -5.23
N ALA A 283 22.54 -2.98 -5.11
CA ALA A 283 23.39 -2.19 -5.98
C ALA A 283 24.87 -2.59 -5.90
N LEU A 284 25.37 -2.92 -4.71
CA LEU A 284 26.72 -3.47 -4.54
C LEU A 284 26.85 -4.82 -5.23
N VAL A 285 25.91 -5.74 -5.03
CA VAL A 285 25.89 -7.05 -5.69
C VAL A 285 25.94 -6.89 -7.21
N GLU A 286 25.12 -6.00 -7.77
CA GLU A 286 25.13 -5.67 -9.19
C GLU A 286 26.51 -5.14 -9.65
N GLY A 287 27.06 -4.17 -8.92
CA GLY A 287 28.36 -3.55 -9.21
C GLY A 287 29.56 -4.51 -9.13
N PHE A 288 29.48 -5.58 -8.33
CA PHE A 288 30.55 -6.58 -8.23
C PHE A 288 30.40 -7.75 -9.20
N SER A 289 29.17 -8.17 -9.50
CA SER A 289 28.93 -9.47 -10.15
C SER A 289 28.33 -9.39 -11.56
N SER A 290 27.66 -8.29 -11.91
CA SER A 290 26.75 -8.26 -13.07
C SER A 290 27.21 -7.38 -14.23
N PHE A 291 28.29 -6.60 -14.05
CA PHE A 291 28.89 -5.80 -15.11
C PHE A 291 30.10 -6.50 -15.71
N GLY A 292 30.14 -6.59 -17.05
CA GLY A 292 31.32 -7.09 -17.78
C GLY A 292 32.52 -6.14 -17.69
N ARG A 293 33.72 -6.63 -18.08
CA ARG A 293 34.97 -5.85 -18.05
C ARG A 293 34.90 -4.54 -18.84
N GLU A 294 34.11 -4.50 -19.91
CA GLU A 294 33.90 -3.33 -20.76
C GLU A 294 33.09 -2.22 -20.07
N HIS A 295 32.29 -2.57 -19.05
CA HIS A 295 31.39 -1.64 -18.36
C HIS A 295 31.90 -1.24 -16.97
N ARG A 296 33.23 -1.21 -16.76
CA ARG A 296 33.88 -0.90 -15.47
C ARG A 296 33.41 0.42 -14.85
N ARG A 297 33.17 1.47 -15.66
CA ARG A 297 32.68 2.76 -15.16
C ARG A 297 31.29 2.63 -14.54
N LEU A 298 30.36 1.94 -15.21
CA LEU A 298 29.01 1.69 -14.69
C LEU A 298 29.04 0.79 -13.45
N ALA A 299 29.94 -0.19 -13.42
CA ALA A 299 30.16 -1.04 -12.24
C ALA A 299 30.59 -0.20 -11.02
N TRP A 300 31.52 0.73 -11.21
CA TRP A 300 31.95 1.67 -10.18
C TRP A 300 30.81 2.58 -9.72
N LEU A 301 30.03 3.16 -10.64
CA LEU A 301 28.87 3.98 -10.30
C LEU A 301 27.84 3.19 -9.49
N ALA A 302 27.57 1.93 -9.85
CA ALA A 302 26.66 1.07 -9.09
C ALA A 302 27.17 0.81 -7.66
N ARG A 303 28.49 0.65 -7.48
CA ARG A 303 29.10 0.50 -6.14
C ARG A 303 28.99 1.77 -5.32
N LEU A 304 29.32 2.92 -5.92
CA LEU A 304 29.20 4.23 -5.26
C LEU A 304 27.75 4.51 -4.86
N MET A 305 26.79 4.23 -5.74
CA MET A 305 25.37 4.31 -5.43
C MET A 305 25.00 3.37 -4.28
N GLY A 306 25.53 2.14 -4.28
CA GLY A 306 25.34 1.19 -3.20
C GLY A 306 25.82 1.72 -1.85
N LEU A 307 27.05 2.26 -1.80
CA LEU A 307 27.60 2.89 -0.59
C LEU A 307 26.80 4.12 -0.15
N ALA A 308 26.35 4.95 -1.10
CA ALA A 308 25.52 6.12 -0.81
C ALA A 308 24.17 5.71 -0.19
N PHE A 309 23.54 4.65 -0.68
CA PHE A 309 22.30 4.12 -0.10
C PHE A 309 22.53 3.53 1.29
N LEU A 310 23.65 2.83 1.53
CA LEU A 310 23.99 2.36 2.87
C LEU A 310 24.17 3.52 3.84
N ALA A 311 24.90 4.57 3.46
CA ALA A 311 25.07 5.77 4.28
C ALA A 311 23.72 6.48 4.54
N ALA A 312 22.89 6.64 3.50
CA ALA A 312 21.55 7.21 3.62
C ALA A 312 20.63 6.36 4.52
N SER A 313 20.78 5.03 4.51
CA SER A 313 20.04 4.13 5.40
C SER A 313 20.41 4.38 6.87
N ALA A 314 21.70 4.54 7.17
CA ALA A 314 22.17 4.87 8.52
C ALA A 314 21.62 6.22 8.98
N PHE A 315 21.61 7.22 8.10
CA PHE A 315 20.97 8.51 8.37
C PHE A 315 19.47 8.37 8.65
N ALA A 316 18.74 7.59 7.82
CA ALA A 316 17.31 7.36 8.01
C ALA A 316 17.01 6.67 9.36
N TYR A 317 17.75 5.63 9.72
CA TYR A 317 17.61 5.00 11.05
C TYR A 317 17.98 5.96 12.19
N GLY A 318 19.03 6.78 12.03
CA GLY A 318 19.40 7.80 13.00
C GLY A 318 18.29 8.83 13.22
N LYS A 319 17.47 9.13 12.20
CA LYS A 319 16.28 9.99 12.34
C LYS A 319 15.06 9.28 12.93
N LEU A 320 14.95 7.96 12.76
CA LEU A 320 13.85 7.17 13.31
C LEU A 320 14.06 6.79 14.78
N LEU A 321 15.31 6.58 15.21
CA LEU A 321 15.62 6.11 16.57
C LEU A 321 15.03 7.03 17.68
N PRO A 322 15.08 8.38 17.56
CA PRO A 322 14.43 9.27 18.54
C PRO A 322 12.91 9.09 18.65
N LEU A 323 12.27 8.45 17.67
CA LEU A 323 10.82 8.16 17.68
C LEU A 323 10.48 6.81 18.31
N ALA A 324 11.48 6.01 18.73
CA ALA A 324 11.27 4.74 19.42
C ALA A 324 10.33 4.83 20.64
N PRO A 325 10.43 5.84 21.52
CA PRO A 325 9.55 5.94 22.69
C PRO A 325 8.18 6.56 22.38
N VAL A 326 7.85 6.86 21.12
CA VAL A 326 6.55 7.46 20.79
C VAL A 326 5.45 6.40 20.85
N TYR A 327 4.43 6.70 21.66
CA TYR A 327 3.23 5.89 21.82
C TYR A 327 2.04 6.53 21.12
N GLY A 328 1.01 5.72 20.88
CA GLY A 328 -0.24 6.12 20.26
C GLY A 328 -1.24 4.98 20.36
N SER A 329 -2.51 5.28 20.15
CA SER A 329 -3.59 4.29 20.20
C SER A 329 -3.47 3.34 19.01
N LEU A 330 -3.04 2.11 19.27
CA LEU A 330 -2.98 1.01 18.32
C LEU A 330 -3.39 -0.25 19.07
N ILE A 331 -4.18 -1.12 18.44
CA ILE A 331 -4.36 -2.49 18.92
C ILE A 331 -3.04 -3.23 18.77
N HIS A 332 -2.53 -3.77 19.88
CA HIS A 332 -1.28 -4.51 19.88
C HIS A 332 -1.47 -5.87 19.20
N HIS A 333 -0.67 -6.16 18.17
CA HIS A 333 -0.50 -7.51 17.64
C HIS A 333 0.64 -8.23 18.39
N ASP A 334 0.90 -9.52 18.11
CA ASP A 334 2.02 -10.27 18.70
C ASP A 334 3.29 -10.07 17.84
N PRO A 335 4.18 -9.10 18.17
CA PRO A 335 5.32 -8.77 17.32
C PRO A 335 6.37 -9.87 17.29
N VAL A 336 6.53 -10.61 18.40
CA VAL A 336 7.51 -11.70 18.49
C VAL A 336 7.12 -12.83 17.54
N ARG A 337 5.83 -13.19 17.51
CA ARG A 337 5.33 -14.17 16.55
C ARG A 337 5.39 -13.66 15.11
N ALA A 338 5.05 -12.39 14.87
CA ALA A 338 5.16 -11.80 13.54
C ALA A 338 6.60 -11.88 13.01
N LEU A 339 7.58 -11.46 13.83
CA LEU A 339 9.00 -11.52 13.53
C LEU A 339 9.49 -12.95 13.32
N ARG A 340 9.10 -13.89 14.18
CA ARG A 340 9.46 -15.31 14.01
C ARG A 340 8.93 -15.88 12.69
N THR A 341 7.67 -15.61 12.34
CA THR A 341 7.10 -16.06 11.06
C THR A 341 7.78 -15.39 9.87
N GLN A 342 8.13 -14.11 9.97
CA GLN A 342 8.94 -13.41 8.98
C GLN A 342 10.31 -14.07 8.79
N GLY A 343 11.00 -14.40 9.89
CA GLY A 343 12.27 -15.14 9.86
C GLY A 343 12.15 -16.49 9.16
N TRP A 344 11.11 -17.27 9.47
CA TRP A 344 10.84 -18.54 8.77
C TRP A 344 10.59 -18.35 7.28
N CYS A 345 9.87 -17.29 6.88
CA CYS A 345 9.64 -16.98 5.47
C CYS A 345 10.94 -16.61 4.76
N VAL A 346 11.80 -15.78 5.38
CA VAL A 346 13.12 -15.41 4.84
C VAL A 346 14.01 -16.64 4.67
N VAL A 347 14.09 -17.52 5.67
CA VAL A 347 14.85 -18.77 5.59
C VAL A 347 14.29 -19.68 4.49
N GLY A 348 12.96 -19.82 4.40
CA GLY A 348 12.31 -20.60 3.35
C GLY A 348 12.65 -20.09 1.95
N LEU A 349 12.57 -18.77 1.71
CA LEU A 349 12.97 -18.16 0.44
C LEU A 349 14.46 -18.32 0.16
N LEU A 350 15.33 -18.26 1.17
CA LEU A 350 16.78 -18.50 1.04
C LEU A 350 17.05 -19.94 0.59
N VAL A 351 16.40 -20.92 1.21
CA VAL A 351 16.49 -22.33 0.80
C VAL A 351 16.02 -22.46 -0.66
N LEU A 352 14.86 -21.91 -1.01
CA LEU A 352 14.36 -21.96 -2.39
C LEU A 352 15.31 -21.32 -3.40
N ARG A 353 15.96 -20.21 -3.03
CA ARG A 353 16.98 -19.55 -3.85
C ARG A 353 18.16 -20.46 -4.22
N PHE A 354 18.58 -21.35 -3.32
CA PHE A 354 19.73 -22.25 -3.56
C PHE A 354 19.33 -23.61 -4.12
N PHE A 355 18.16 -24.12 -3.76
CA PHE A 355 17.66 -25.44 -4.20
C PHE A 355 16.89 -25.39 -5.53
N SER A 356 16.53 -24.21 -6.02
CA SER A 356 15.98 -24.09 -7.36
C SER A 356 17.08 -24.35 -8.41
N PRO A 357 16.91 -25.35 -9.32
CA PRO A 357 17.87 -25.59 -10.40
C PRO A 357 18.04 -24.29 -11.18
N ARG A 358 19.30 -23.80 -11.28
CA ARG A 358 19.73 -22.49 -11.84
C ARG A 358 18.58 -21.73 -12.49
N GLY A 359 17.76 -21.11 -11.64
CA GLY A 359 16.51 -20.48 -12.05
C GLY A 359 16.81 -19.33 -12.99
N GLU A 360 15.84 -18.95 -13.81
CA GLU A 360 16.01 -17.74 -14.58
C GLU A 360 16.33 -16.56 -13.69
N ALA A 361 17.20 -15.70 -14.20
CA ALA A 361 17.71 -14.56 -13.46
C ALA A 361 16.59 -13.63 -12.95
N VAL A 362 15.40 -13.64 -13.57
CA VAL A 362 14.23 -12.87 -13.12
C VAL A 362 13.64 -13.40 -11.82
N GLU A 363 13.30 -14.69 -11.76
CA GLU A 363 12.75 -15.32 -10.54
C GLU A 363 13.74 -15.13 -9.37
N ARG A 364 15.03 -15.35 -9.66
CA ARG A 364 16.09 -15.18 -8.68
C ARG A 364 16.14 -13.76 -8.11
N ARG A 365 16.04 -12.73 -8.96
CA ARG A 365 16.04 -11.33 -8.54
C ARG A 365 14.77 -10.95 -7.76
N LEU A 366 13.61 -11.50 -8.12
CA LEU A 366 12.38 -11.32 -7.35
C LEU A 366 12.55 -11.87 -5.93
N ILE A 367 13.11 -13.07 -5.80
CA ILE A 367 13.40 -13.66 -4.49
C ILE A 367 14.43 -12.80 -3.74
N ASP A 368 15.51 -12.37 -4.40
CA ASP A 368 16.58 -11.61 -3.75
C ASP A 368 16.10 -10.28 -3.18
N PHE A 369 15.31 -9.54 -3.93
CA PHE A 369 14.75 -8.28 -3.45
C PHE A 369 13.87 -8.49 -2.22
N ALA A 370 12.94 -9.44 -2.26
CA ALA A 370 12.05 -9.73 -1.13
C ALA A 370 12.82 -10.28 0.08
N LEU A 371 13.82 -11.13 -0.14
CA LEU A 371 14.66 -11.73 0.89
C LEU A 371 15.51 -10.66 1.59
N VAL A 372 16.17 -9.79 0.83
CA VAL A 372 17.02 -8.74 1.42
C VAL A 372 16.15 -7.74 2.17
N PHE A 373 15.04 -7.27 1.60
CA PHE A 373 14.14 -6.33 2.29
C PHE A 373 13.54 -6.95 3.56
N GLY A 374 13.00 -8.16 3.46
CA GLY A 374 12.41 -8.88 4.60
C GLY A 374 13.43 -9.25 5.66
N GLY A 375 14.66 -9.59 5.25
CA GLY A 375 15.78 -9.89 6.15
C GLY A 375 16.27 -8.66 6.90
N VAL A 376 16.47 -7.53 6.21
CA VAL A 376 16.81 -6.24 6.83
C VAL A 376 15.77 -5.84 7.86
N ASN A 377 14.49 -5.84 7.48
CA ASN A 377 13.41 -5.48 8.39
C ASN A 377 13.34 -6.42 9.62
N ALA A 378 13.60 -7.72 9.44
CA ALA A 378 13.66 -8.67 10.56
C ALA A 378 14.85 -8.39 11.49
N LEU A 379 16.02 -8.07 10.95
CA LEU A 379 17.20 -7.72 11.73
C LEU A 379 16.98 -6.44 12.54
N VAL A 380 16.36 -5.42 11.94
CA VAL A 380 16.03 -4.16 12.64
C VAL A 380 15.06 -4.41 13.78
N GLN A 381 13.98 -5.18 13.54
CA GLN A 381 13.04 -5.53 14.61
C GLN A 381 13.69 -6.35 15.72
N LEU A 382 14.55 -7.31 15.37
CA LEU A 382 15.30 -8.10 16.34
C LEU A 382 16.24 -7.22 17.18
N ALA A 383 16.96 -6.30 16.54
CA ALA A 383 17.86 -5.36 17.22
C ALA A 383 17.06 -4.45 18.17
N TYR A 384 15.92 -3.94 17.72
CA TYR A 384 15.02 -3.11 18.53
C TYR A 384 14.55 -3.85 19.79
N LEU A 385 14.05 -5.09 19.65
CA LEU A 385 13.60 -5.91 20.78
C LEU A 385 14.76 -6.27 21.71
N LYS A 386 15.93 -6.61 21.18
CA LYS A 386 17.12 -6.92 21.98
C LYS A 386 17.67 -5.71 22.74
N ALA A 387 17.50 -4.52 22.21
CA ALA A 387 17.87 -3.28 22.88
C ALA A 387 16.94 -2.91 24.05
N GLY A 388 15.88 -3.70 24.30
CA GLY A 388 14.92 -3.42 25.36
C GLY A 388 14.08 -2.16 25.11
N LEU A 389 14.03 -1.69 23.87
CA LEU A 389 13.22 -0.53 23.50
C LEU A 389 11.73 -0.86 23.61
N PRO A 390 10.90 0.10 24.03
CA PRO A 390 9.48 -0.15 24.24
C PRO A 390 8.77 -0.52 22.94
N VAL A 391 7.88 -1.51 23.00
CA VAL A 391 7.01 -1.91 21.87
C VAL A 391 5.92 -0.85 21.72
N GLY A 392 6.30 0.25 21.08
CA GLY A 392 5.47 1.42 20.89
C GLY A 392 4.79 1.47 19.53
N TYR A 393 4.22 2.64 19.24
CA TYR A 393 3.32 2.86 18.12
C TYR A 393 3.96 2.59 16.76
N TYR A 394 5.16 3.12 16.51
CA TYR A 394 5.85 2.93 15.22
C TYR A 394 6.37 1.50 15.04
N PHE A 395 6.84 0.87 16.11
CA PHE A 395 7.31 -0.51 16.07
C PHE A 395 6.20 -1.48 15.66
N LEU A 396 4.98 -1.31 16.20
CA LEU A 396 3.83 -2.15 15.86
C LEU A 396 3.36 -2.00 14.39
N LYS A 397 3.76 -0.94 13.69
CA LYS A 397 3.49 -0.77 12.25
C LYS A 397 4.62 -1.33 11.39
N TYR A 398 5.82 -1.41 11.93
CA TYR A 398 7.07 -1.51 11.19
C TYR A 398 7.18 -2.75 10.29
N SER A 399 6.58 -3.87 10.69
CA SER A 399 6.67 -5.14 9.97
C SER A 399 5.77 -5.23 8.73
N PHE A 400 4.79 -4.33 8.60
CA PHE A 400 3.71 -4.44 7.60
C PHE A 400 4.24 -4.57 6.16
N HIS A 401 5.15 -3.69 5.73
CA HIS A 401 5.70 -3.70 4.36
C HIS A 401 6.43 -4.99 4.05
N ALA A 402 7.24 -5.49 4.99
CA ALA A 402 7.99 -6.72 4.81
C ALA A 402 7.06 -7.93 4.73
N VAL A 403 6.04 -8.00 5.61
CA VAL A 403 5.03 -9.07 5.59
C VAL A 403 4.31 -9.11 4.24
N VAL A 404 3.84 -7.97 3.73
CA VAL A 404 3.13 -7.91 2.45
C VAL A 404 4.03 -8.30 1.28
N LEU A 405 5.26 -7.80 1.23
CA LEU A 405 6.20 -8.12 0.15
C LEU A 405 6.59 -9.60 0.14
N LEU A 406 6.91 -10.17 1.32
CA LEU A 406 7.25 -11.58 1.46
C LEU A 406 6.06 -12.49 1.12
N LEU A 407 4.84 -12.10 1.48
CA LEU A 407 3.62 -12.80 1.09
C LEU A 407 3.44 -12.80 -0.44
N CYS A 408 3.63 -11.65 -1.08
CA CYS A 408 3.58 -11.52 -2.54
C CYS A 408 4.65 -12.40 -3.21
N ALA A 409 5.87 -12.41 -2.70
CA ALA A 409 6.95 -13.26 -3.19
C ALA A 409 6.62 -14.75 -3.02
N GLY A 410 6.08 -15.14 -1.86
CA GLY A 410 5.65 -16.52 -1.59
C GLY A 410 4.54 -17.00 -2.53
N LEU A 411 3.52 -16.17 -2.74
CA LEU A 411 2.44 -16.44 -3.70
C LEU A 411 2.99 -16.63 -5.12
N LEU A 412 3.88 -15.74 -5.54
CA LEU A 412 4.49 -15.77 -6.87
C LEU A 412 5.33 -17.05 -7.06
N VAL A 413 6.22 -17.35 -6.12
CA VAL A 413 7.08 -18.54 -6.19
C VAL A 413 6.26 -19.82 -6.15
N ALA A 414 5.25 -19.92 -5.27
CA ALA A 414 4.34 -21.07 -5.24
C ALA A 414 3.68 -21.31 -6.61
N SER A 415 3.18 -20.23 -7.23
CA SER A 415 2.53 -20.26 -8.55
C SER A 415 3.49 -20.72 -9.64
N ILE A 416 4.73 -20.23 -9.63
CA ILE A 416 5.80 -20.68 -10.55
C ILE A 416 6.09 -22.17 -10.34
N ARG A 417 6.13 -22.67 -9.10
CA ARG A 417 6.41 -24.10 -8.87
C ARG A 417 5.29 -24.99 -9.36
N VAL A 418 4.03 -24.62 -9.14
CA VAL A 418 2.88 -25.36 -9.66
C VAL A 418 2.88 -25.39 -11.20
N GLY A 419 3.15 -24.26 -11.85
CA GLY A 419 3.29 -24.22 -13.31
C GLY A 419 4.40 -25.12 -13.86
N SER A 420 5.50 -25.28 -13.12
CA SER A 420 6.62 -26.14 -13.54
C SER A 420 6.30 -27.64 -13.58
N LEU A 421 5.20 -28.06 -12.93
CA LEU A 421 4.77 -29.47 -12.86
C LEU A 421 4.24 -30.01 -14.19
N VAL A 422 3.69 -29.13 -15.03
CA VAL A 422 3.12 -29.49 -16.33
C VAL A 422 4.12 -29.35 -17.48
N GLN A 423 5.36 -29.00 -17.17
CA GLN A 423 6.44 -29.03 -18.15
C GLN A 423 6.95 -30.45 -18.40
N ALA A 424 7.26 -30.76 -19.66
CA ALA A 424 7.93 -32.00 -20.03
C ALA A 424 9.28 -32.09 -19.29
N ALA A 425 9.45 -33.15 -18.49
CA ALA A 425 10.69 -33.43 -17.77
C ALA A 425 10.86 -34.94 -17.55
N PRO A 426 12.10 -35.44 -17.48
CA PRO A 426 12.38 -36.82 -17.10
C PRO A 426 11.74 -37.17 -15.75
N VAL A 427 11.28 -38.42 -15.58
CA VAL A 427 10.53 -38.90 -14.40
C VAL A 427 11.21 -38.53 -13.08
N ARG A 428 12.54 -38.73 -12.97
CA ARG A 428 13.32 -38.37 -11.76
C ARG A 428 13.28 -36.88 -11.42
N ARG A 429 13.33 -36.01 -12.44
CA ARG A 429 13.20 -34.54 -12.26
C ARG A 429 11.77 -34.13 -11.93
N ARG A 430 10.78 -34.91 -12.37
CA ARG A 430 9.36 -34.69 -12.07
C ARG A 430 9.05 -34.92 -10.59
N GLY A 431 9.57 -35.99 -9.99
CA GLY A 431 9.42 -36.26 -8.55
C GLY A 431 9.95 -35.13 -7.67
N TRP A 432 11.16 -34.64 -7.97
CA TRP A 432 11.74 -33.48 -7.26
C TRP A 432 10.91 -32.20 -7.40
N ARG A 433 10.39 -31.92 -8.60
CA ARG A 433 9.52 -30.75 -8.84
C ARG A 433 8.21 -30.83 -8.05
N VAL A 434 7.59 -32.01 -7.99
CA VAL A 434 6.38 -32.24 -7.18
C VAL A 434 6.67 -32.01 -5.70
N ALA A 435 7.72 -32.65 -5.17
CA ALA A 435 8.11 -32.46 -3.77
C ALA A 435 8.35 -30.98 -3.44
N LEU A 436 9.10 -30.27 -4.29
CA LEU A 436 9.36 -28.84 -4.10
C LEU A 436 8.08 -27.99 -4.16
N ALA A 437 7.17 -28.25 -5.11
CA ALA A 437 5.91 -27.52 -5.21
C ALA A 437 5.03 -27.73 -3.96
N VAL A 438 4.95 -28.98 -3.46
CA VAL A 438 4.22 -29.31 -2.22
C VAL A 438 4.87 -28.62 -1.02
N LEU A 439 6.20 -28.66 -0.89
CA LEU A 439 6.92 -27.99 0.20
C LEU A 439 6.69 -26.48 0.19
N VAL A 440 6.71 -25.84 -0.99
CA VAL A 440 6.47 -24.40 -1.12
C VAL A 440 5.03 -24.05 -0.76
N ALA A 441 4.05 -24.84 -1.22
CA ALA A 441 2.64 -24.62 -0.90
C ALA A 441 2.37 -24.81 0.60
N ALA A 442 2.93 -25.85 1.22
CA ALA A 442 2.84 -26.09 2.65
C ALA A 442 3.54 -24.98 3.46
N GLY A 443 4.71 -24.52 3.01
CA GLY A 443 5.42 -23.38 3.59
C GLY A 443 4.61 -22.08 3.53
N LEU A 444 4.00 -21.78 2.38
CA LEU A 444 3.11 -20.63 2.23
C LEU A 444 1.89 -20.70 3.15
N ALA A 445 1.28 -21.87 3.29
CA ALA A 445 0.17 -22.09 4.22
C ALA A 445 0.61 -21.90 5.68
N ALA A 446 1.78 -22.44 6.06
CA ALA A 446 2.34 -22.29 7.40
C ALA A 446 2.67 -20.83 7.73
N VAL A 447 3.29 -20.10 6.80
CA VAL A 447 3.60 -18.68 6.94
C VAL A 447 2.32 -17.85 7.05
N THR A 448 1.33 -18.09 6.18
CA THR A 448 0.04 -17.41 6.23
C THR A 448 -0.66 -17.66 7.57
N ARG A 449 -0.65 -18.90 8.07
CA ARG A 449 -1.22 -19.25 9.38
C ARG A 449 -0.46 -18.61 10.54
N GLY A 450 0.87 -18.57 10.46
CA GLY A 450 1.75 -17.96 11.46
C GLY A 450 1.47 -16.47 11.63
N TRP A 451 1.48 -15.72 10.53
CA TRP A 451 1.10 -14.31 10.54
C TRP A 451 -0.35 -14.12 10.90
N SER A 452 -1.24 -15.02 10.47
CA SER A 452 -2.65 -14.89 10.79
C SER A 452 -2.93 -14.96 12.30
N ARG A 453 -2.14 -15.77 13.01
CA ARG A 453 -2.14 -15.80 14.48
C ARG A 453 -1.45 -14.59 15.09
N ALA A 454 -0.39 -14.07 14.47
CA ALA A 454 0.32 -12.89 14.97
C ALA A 454 -0.59 -11.64 14.96
N PHE A 455 -1.39 -11.49 13.90
CA PHE A 455 -2.35 -10.39 13.72
C PHE A 455 -3.78 -10.78 14.13
N ALA A 456 -3.94 -11.76 15.03
CA ALA A 456 -5.25 -12.22 15.48
C ALA A 456 -6.06 -11.10 16.15
N ALA A 457 -5.39 -10.14 16.79
CA ALA A 457 -6.02 -8.98 17.43
C ALA A 457 -6.84 -8.11 16.47
N TYR A 458 -6.53 -8.12 15.17
CA TYR A 458 -7.29 -7.36 14.16
C TYR A 458 -8.51 -8.13 13.62
N SER A 459 -8.72 -9.37 14.05
CA SER A 459 -9.76 -10.23 13.50
C SER A 459 -11.19 -9.81 13.89
N PRO A 460 -11.46 -9.37 15.14
CA PRO A 460 -12.81 -8.97 15.53
C PRO A 460 -13.37 -7.82 14.66
N SER A 461 -12.64 -6.70 14.54
CA SER A 461 -13.06 -5.57 13.70
C SER A 461 -13.12 -5.93 12.21
N TYR A 462 -12.21 -6.78 11.73
CA TYR A 462 -12.27 -7.29 10.36
C TYR A 462 -13.51 -8.15 10.10
N GLN A 463 -13.90 -9.02 11.05
CA GLN A 463 -15.10 -9.84 10.95
C GLN A 463 -16.37 -8.99 10.95
N GLU A 464 -16.42 -7.92 11.75
CA GLU A 464 -17.50 -6.93 11.67
C GLU A 464 -17.57 -6.29 10.28
N ARG A 465 -16.43 -5.90 9.70
CA ARG A 465 -16.39 -5.30 8.35
C ARG A 465 -16.91 -6.27 7.29
N VAL A 466 -16.50 -7.54 7.37
CA VAL A 466 -16.92 -8.59 6.43
C VAL A 466 -18.41 -8.91 6.58
N ARG A 467 -18.95 -8.89 7.82
CA ARG A 467 -20.39 -9.02 8.07
C ARG A 467 -21.15 -7.85 7.44
N GLY A 468 -20.62 -6.63 7.58
CA GLY A 468 -21.11 -5.44 6.89
C GLY A 468 -22.52 -5.01 7.28
N GLN A 469 -23.01 -5.45 8.45
CA GLN A 469 -24.35 -5.17 8.95
C GLN A 469 -24.29 -4.71 10.42
N PRO A 470 -25.11 -3.72 10.81
CA PRO A 470 -25.20 -3.27 12.20
C PRO A 470 -25.82 -4.35 13.11
N PRO A 471 -25.62 -4.27 14.44
CA PRO A 471 -24.79 -3.28 15.14
C PRO A 471 -23.28 -3.53 14.94
N PHE A 472 -22.51 -2.45 14.90
CA PHE A 472 -21.05 -2.48 14.88
C PHE A 472 -20.54 -2.13 16.27
N ALA A 473 -19.71 -2.98 16.87
CA ALA A 473 -19.16 -2.73 18.21
C ALA A 473 -17.74 -2.16 18.15
N LEU A 474 -16.99 -2.44 17.08
CA LEU A 474 -15.59 -2.02 16.92
C LEU A 474 -15.39 -1.08 15.74
N LEU A 475 -16.37 -0.98 14.85
CA LEU A 475 -16.31 -0.13 13.67
C LEU A 475 -17.27 1.04 13.75
N SER A 476 -16.75 2.21 13.36
CA SER A 476 -17.55 3.40 13.11
C SER A 476 -17.36 3.88 11.68
N ALA A 477 -18.35 4.61 11.15
CA ALA A 477 -18.18 5.29 9.88
C ALA A 477 -17.12 6.40 10.02
N LEU A 478 -16.16 6.45 9.10
CA LEU A 478 -15.12 7.49 9.10
C LEU A 478 -15.71 8.90 8.88
N GLU A 479 -16.73 9.00 8.03
CA GLU A 479 -17.54 10.21 7.82
C GLU A 479 -19.02 9.83 7.90
N ASP A 480 -19.83 10.64 8.59
CA ASP A 480 -21.29 10.56 8.46
C ASP A 480 -21.72 11.35 7.22
N ARG A 481 -21.83 10.67 6.08
CA ARG A 481 -22.14 11.29 4.78
C ARG A 481 -23.49 12.01 4.77
N ALA A 482 -24.49 11.46 5.44
CA ALA A 482 -25.81 12.06 5.55
C ALA A 482 -25.77 13.29 6.46
N GLY A 483 -25.07 13.20 7.59
CA GLY A 483 -24.80 14.33 8.49
C GLY A 483 -24.03 15.46 7.78
N SER A 484 -22.94 15.14 7.08
CA SER A 484 -22.18 16.09 6.26
C SER A 484 -23.03 16.76 5.18
N ALA A 485 -23.93 16.03 4.53
CA ALA A 485 -24.85 16.61 3.55
C ALA A 485 -25.85 17.59 4.19
N LEU A 486 -26.39 17.24 5.36
CA LEU A 486 -27.27 18.10 6.16
C LEU A 486 -26.54 19.37 6.63
N ILE A 487 -25.29 19.25 7.10
CA ILE A 487 -24.45 20.40 7.48
C ILE A 487 -24.27 21.34 6.28
N ARG A 488 -23.88 20.81 5.12
CA ARG A 488 -23.72 21.62 3.90
C ARG A 488 -25.02 22.29 3.47
N GLN A 489 -26.16 21.63 3.66
CA GLN A 489 -27.47 22.23 3.39
C GLN A 489 -27.73 23.41 4.33
N VAL A 490 -27.61 23.21 5.64
CA VAL A 490 -27.83 24.28 6.64
C VAL A 490 -26.90 25.47 6.38
N LEU A 491 -25.61 25.22 6.13
CA LEU A 491 -24.65 26.29 5.83
C LEU A 491 -25.03 27.10 4.57
N ARG A 492 -25.59 26.45 3.55
CA ARG A 492 -26.09 27.15 2.34
C ARG A 492 -27.36 27.92 2.61
N ASP A 493 -28.33 27.32 3.30
CA ASP A 493 -29.63 27.92 3.59
C ASP A 493 -29.46 29.18 4.48
N GLU A 494 -28.54 29.12 5.45
CA GLU A 494 -28.23 30.24 6.35
C GLU A 494 -27.22 31.24 5.77
N GLY A 495 -26.53 30.89 4.67
CA GLY A 495 -25.44 31.70 4.11
C GLY A 495 -24.23 31.84 5.05
N LYS A 496 -23.94 30.82 5.86
CA LYS A 496 -22.92 30.84 6.92
C LYS A 496 -21.77 29.85 6.65
N ARG A 497 -20.65 30.02 7.36
CA ARG A 497 -19.49 29.11 7.31
C ARG A 497 -19.51 28.08 8.46
N LEU A 498 -18.75 27.01 8.31
CA LEU A 498 -18.61 26.02 9.39
C LEU A 498 -17.79 26.59 10.57
N GLY A 499 -18.41 26.67 11.74
CA GLY A 499 -17.77 26.98 13.02
C GLY A 499 -17.08 25.76 13.67
N GLY A 500 -17.62 24.57 13.42
CA GLY A 500 -17.04 23.29 13.82
C GLY A 500 -18.12 22.22 14.01
N LEU A 501 -17.75 20.95 13.84
CA LEU A 501 -18.58 19.79 14.17
C LEU A 501 -17.98 19.08 15.40
N LEU A 502 -18.76 18.96 16.46
CA LEU A 502 -18.43 18.18 17.65
C LEU A 502 -19.06 16.79 17.56
N SER A 503 -18.27 15.76 17.82
CA SER A 503 -18.71 14.37 17.82
C SER A 503 -17.91 13.58 18.87
N PRO A 504 -18.53 12.60 19.54
CA PRO A 504 -17.83 11.66 20.41
C PRO A 504 -16.84 10.74 19.66
N SER A 505 -16.87 10.73 18.32
CA SER A 505 -15.91 9.97 17.51
C SER A 505 -14.75 10.86 17.05
N TRP A 506 -13.56 10.62 17.64
CA TRP A 506 -12.31 11.31 17.27
C TRP A 506 -12.04 11.30 15.76
N ALA A 507 -12.14 10.13 15.14
CA ALA A 507 -11.91 9.94 13.72
C ALA A 507 -12.86 10.79 12.86
N ARG A 508 -14.15 10.81 13.24
CA ARG A 508 -15.19 11.52 12.52
C ARG A 508 -15.08 13.03 12.69
N VAL A 509 -14.80 13.51 13.91
CA VAL A 509 -14.51 14.94 14.16
C VAL A 509 -13.41 15.39 13.23
N ASN A 510 -12.26 14.71 13.25
CA ASN A 510 -11.09 15.18 12.52
C ASN A 510 -11.31 15.14 11.01
N PHE A 511 -11.86 14.02 10.49
CA PHE A 511 -12.04 13.88 9.05
C PHE A 511 -13.15 14.78 8.49
N SER A 512 -14.31 14.80 9.14
CA SER A 512 -15.49 15.52 8.62
C SER A 512 -15.31 17.03 8.69
N ASN A 513 -14.69 17.56 9.76
CA ASN A 513 -14.39 18.98 9.84
C ASN A 513 -13.50 19.44 8.68
N VAL A 514 -12.43 18.72 8.37
CA VAL A 514 -11.56 19.05 7.22
C VAL A 514 -12.32 18.93 5.90
N ALA A 515 -13.11 17.86 5.73
CA ALA A 515 -13.90 17.65 4.53
C ALA A 515 -14.96 18.75 4.31
N LEU A 516 -15.34 19.46 5.37
CA LEU A 516 -16.26 20.60 5.35
C LEU A 516 -15.53 21.95 5.37
N GLY A 517 -14.20 21.97 5.25
CA GLY A 517 -13.39 23.19 5.12
C GLY A 517 -12.91 23.79 6.45
N TRP A 518 -13.06 23.07 7.57
CA TRP A 518 -12.53 23.49 8.86
C TRP A 518 -11.17 22.83 9.12
N VAL A 519 -10.13 23.65 9.27
CA VAL A 519 -8.77 23.24 9.65
C VAL A 519 -8.30 24.15 10.80
N PRO A 520 -7.65 23.61 11.84
CA PRO A 520 -7.06 24.44 12.89
C PRO A 520 -6.04 25.42 12.31
N GLU A 521 -6.03 26.67 12.78
CA GLU A 521 -5.14 27.73 12.25
C GLU A 521 -3.66 27.38 12.43
N ASN A 522 -3.34 26.66 13.51
CA ASN A 522 -1.98 26.26 13.87
C ASN A 522 -1.76 24.74 13.73
N PHE A 523 -2.49 24.06 12.85
CA PHE A 523 -2.46 22.58 12.71
C PHE A 523 -1.03 22.02 12.59
N THR A 524 -0.17 22.66 11.80
CA THR A 524 1.23 22.26 11.58
C THR A 524 2.08 22.46 12.83
N ALA A 525 1.88 23.57 13.56
CA ALA A 525 2.62 23.89 14.78
C ALA A 525 2.24 22.98 15.96
N THR A 526 1.01 22.47 15.99
CA THR A 526 0.53 21.59 17.07
C THR A 526 0.73 20.10 16.78
N ASN A 527 1.47 19.74 15.72
CA ASN A 527 1.67 18.35 15.28
C ASN A 527 0.35 17.57 15.13
N GLY A 528 -0.71 18.23 14.63
CA GLY A 528 -2.01 17.59 14.45
C GLY A 528 -2.83 17.42 15.74
N HIS A 529 -2.64 18.30 16.73
CA HIS A 529 -3.58 18.40 17.84
C HIS A 529 -4.92 18.99 17.35
N TRP A 530 -6.04 18.34 17.69
CA TRP A 530 -7.38 18.77 17.30
C TRP A 530 -8.16 19.32 18.49
N PRO A 531 -8.20 20.65 18.66
CA PRO A 531 -8.82 21.26 19.83
C PRO A 531 -10.35 21.09 19.84
N LEU A 532 -10.98 20.75 18.70
CA LEU A 532 -12.40 20.42 18.65
C LEU A 532 -12.76 19.23 19.54
N PHE A 533 -11.93 18.18 19.58
CA PHE A 533 -12.27 16.97 20.33
C PHE A 533 -11.58 16.92 21.70
N SER A 534 -10.34 17.42 21.83
CA SER A 534 -9.71 17.48 23.15
C SER A 534 -10.29 18.58 24.05
N GLU A 535 -10.73 19.69 23.48
CA GLU A 535 -11.14 20.89 24.23
C GLU A 535 -12.57 21.36 23.92
N GLY A 536 -13.26 20.77 22.94
CA GLY A 536 -14.55 21.27 22.47
C GLY A 536 -14.47 22.61 21.73
N ARG A 537 -13.27 23.11 21.38
CA ARG A 537 -13.10 24.47 20.84
C ARG A 537 -13.66 24.59 19.42
N VAL A 538 -14.75 25.35 19.30
CA VAL A 538 -15.42 25.72 18.05
C VAL A 538 -15.18 27.19 17.73
N ARG A 539 -15.27 27.57 16.45
CA ARG A 539 -15.23 28.98 16.02
C ARG A 539 -16.63 29.58 16.14
N ARG A 540 -16.86 30.38 17.18
CA ARG A 540 -18.06 31.23 17.31
C ARG A 540 -17.75 32.63 16.80
N ALA A 541 -18.49 33.05 15.78
CA ALA A 541 -18.41 34.39 15.21
C ALA A 541 -19.68 34.64 14.40
N PRO A 542 -20.11 35.90 14.24
CA PRO A 542 -21.18 36.24 13.30
C PRO A 542 -20.92 35.61 11.93
N GLY A 543 -21.92 34.93 11.39
CA GLY A 543 -21.83 34.25 10.10
C GLY A 543 -21.26 32.83 10.16
N ALA A 544 -21.21 32.19 11.34
CA ALA A 544 -20.77 30.80 11.49
C ALA A 544 -21.84 29.93 12.17
N CYS A 545 -21.87 28.65 11.79
CA CYS A 545 -22.72 27.65 12.44
C CYS A 545 -21.88 26.56 13.12
N VAL A 546 -22.21 26.24 14.36
CA VAL A 546 -21.63 25.14 15.14
C VAL A 546 -22.59 23.97 15.13
N PHE A 547 -22.07 22.76 14.92
CA PHE A 547 -22.84 21.52 14.85
C PHE A 547 -22.34 20.52 15.89
N TRP A 548 -23.23 19.68 16.41
CA TRP A 548 -22.84 18.60 17.30
C TRP A 548 -23.78 17.39 17.19
N GLU A 549 -23.21 16.20 17.35
CA GLU A 549 -23.95 14.95 17.42
C GLU A 549 -24.60 14.80 18.80
N ALA A 550 -25.92 14.59 18.84
CA ALA A 550 -26.72 14.62 20.07
C ALA A 550 -27.46 13.31 20.36
N ALA A 551 -27.18 12.23 19.62
CA ALA A 551 -27.80 10.95 19.92
C ALA A 551 -27.13 10.34 21.18
N PRO A 552 -27.90 9.94 22.21
CA PRO A 552 -27.35 9.41 23.47
C PRO A 552 -26.39 8.23 23.27
N GLU A 553 -26.72 7.34 22.33
CA GLU A 553 -25.93 6.13 22.05
C GLU A 553 -24.48 6.43 21.65
N ASP A 554 -24.23 7.56 20.98
CA ASP A 554 -22.87 7.92 20.56
C ASP A 554 -22.00 8.38 21.73
N TRP A 555 -22.61 8.91 22.79
CA TRP A 555 -21.93 9.39 23.98
C TRP A 555 -21.68 8.28 25.00
N GLU A 556 -22.54 7.25 25.04
CA GLU A 556 -22.31 6.06 25.87
C GLU A 556 -21.01 5.34 25.48
N ASP A 557 -20.74 5.16 24.18
CA ASP A 557 -19.49 4.55 23.68
C ASP A 557 -18.25 5.39 24.01
N TYR A 558 -18.38 6.72 23.93
CA TYR A 558 -17.31 7.65 24.33
C TYR A 558 -16.99 7.57 25.82
N HIS A 559 -18.01 7.44 26.67
CA HIS A 559 -17.83 7.27 28.12
C HIS A 559 -17.14 5.97 28.49
N GLN A 560 -17.34 4.90 27.71
CA GLN A 560 -16.69 3.60 27.96
C GLN A 560 -15.20 3.61 27.63
N HIS A 561 -14.77 4.41 26.66
CA HIS A 561 -13.40 4.38 26.12
C HIS A 561 -12.50 5.50 26.64
N ALA A 562 -13.06 6.53 27.26
CA ALA A 562 -12.29 7.63 27.79
C ALA A 562 -11.72 7.30 29.18
N VAL A 563 -10.40 7.20 29.25
CA VAL A 563 -9.64 7.04 30.50
C VAL A 563 -9.65 8.38 31.25
N GLU A 564 -10.20 8.40 32.47
CA GLU A 564 -10.18 9.45 33.49
C GLU A 564 -10.03 10.92 33.02
N GLY A 565 -11.13 11.69 33.08
CA GLY A 565 -11.10 13.16 32.97
C GLY A 565 -11.73 13.72 31.69
N LEU A 566 -13.04 13.54 31.53
CA LEU A 566 -13.81 13.91 30.34
C LEU A 566 -14.55 15.28 30.33
N PRO A 567 -14.16 16.38 31.01
CA PRO A 567 -15.08 17.50 31.12
C PRO A 567 -15.19 18.35 29.85
N ALA A 568 -14.17 18.50 29.00
CA ALA A 568 -14.18 19.63 28.04
C ALA A 568 -15.16 19.46 26.85
N LEU A 569 -15.02 18.40 26.04
CA LEU A 569 -15.89 18.17 24.87
C LEU A 569 -17.36 17.98 25.30
N GLU A 570 -17.59 17.17 26.32
CA GLU A 570 -18.94 16.91 26.81
C GLU A 570 -19.56 18.14 27.47
N ALA A 571 -18.83 18.88 28.31
CA ALA A 571 -19.37 20.11 28.90
C ALA A 571 -19.69 21.14 27.82
N GLN A 572 -18.87 21.24 26.77
CA GLN A 572 -19.16 22.13 25.65
C GLN A 572 -20.44 21.71 24.90
N VAL A 573 -20.62 20.42 24.64
CA VAL A 573 -21.83 19.93 23.99
C VAL A 573 -23.05 20.12 24.88
N ARG A 574 -22.94 19.89 26.19
CA ARG A 574 -24.02 20.17 27.16
C ARG A 574 -24.36 21.66 27.19
N ALA A 575 -23.36 22.55 27.16
CA ALA A 575 -23.56 24.00 27.10
C ALA A 575 -24.30 24.40 25.82
N LEU A 576 -23.85 23.95 24.65
CA LEU A 576 -24.52 24.19 23.37
C LEU A 576 -25.95 23.61 23.36
N HIS A 577 -26.14 22.45 23.99
CA HIS A 577 -27.46 21.85 24.14
C HIS A 577 -28.35 22.60 25.14
N ALA A 578 -27.82 23.45 26.00
CA ALA A 578 -28.63 24.31 26.88
C ALA A 578 -28.98 25.65 26.21
N GLU A 579 -28.29 26.04 25.15
CA GLU A 579 -28.50 27.34 24.49
C GLU A 579 -29.91 27.46 23.87
N PRO A 580 -30.57 28.62 24.05
CA PRO A 580 -31.82 28.92 23.37
C PRO A 580 -31.57 29.11 21.86
N GLY A 581 -32.55 28.78 21.02
CA GLY A 581 -32.42 28.94 19.56
C GLY A 581 -31.66 27.81 18.84
N ARG A 582 -31.17 26.79 19.55
CA ARG A 582 -30.63 25.58 18.92
C ARG A 582 -31.70 24.87 18.08
N THR A 583 -31.30 24.30 16.95
CA THR A 583 -32.15 23.45 16.13
C THR A 583 -31.59 22.04 16.09
N CYS A 584 -32.43 21.02 16.30
CA CYS A 584 -32.04 19.62 16.19
C CYS A 584 -32.86 18.94 15.09
N ARG A 585 -32.18 18.20 14.22
CA ARG A 585 -32.80 17.46 13.11
C ARG A 585 -32.40 15.99 13.19
N GLN A 586 -33.39 15.12 13.09
CA GLN A 586 -33.16 13.69 12.90
C GLN A 586 -32.99 13.39 11.41
N TYR A 587 -32.09 12.47 11.09
CA TYR A 587 -31.82 12.05 9.72
C TYR A 587 -31.49 10.56 9.65
N PRO A 588 -31.79 9.89 8.52
CA PRO A 588 -31.56 8.45 8.37
C PRO A 588 -30.08 8.14 8.19
N VAL A 589 -29.61 7.10 8.88
CA VAL A 589 -28.22 6.63 8.83
C VAL A 589 -28.20 5.10 8.83
N ARG A 590 -27.67 4.50 7.75
CA ARG A 590 -27.75 3.05 7.50
C ARG A 590 -26.87 2.20 8.41
N TRP A 591 -25.83 2.79 8.98
CA TRP A 591 -24.87 2.09 9.85
C TRP A 591 -25.22 2.21 11.34
N ALA A 592 -26.16 3.09 11.72
CA ALA A 592 -26.59 3.27 13.10
C ALA A 592 -27.61 2.19 13.50
N GLN A 593 -27.58 1.75 14.76
CA GLN A 593 -28.47 0.69 15.26
C GLN A 593 -29.95 1.06 15.13
N ARG A 594 -30.30 2.32 15.40
CA ARG A 594 -31.68 2.84 15.28
C ARG A 594 -32.05 3.27 13.85
N GLY A 595 -31.14 3.15 12.89
CA GLY A 595 -31.32 3.63 11.52
C GLY A 595 -31.43 5.15 11.37
N THR A 596 -31.30 5.90 12.46
CA THR A 596 -31.42 7.36 12.53
C THR A 596 -30.39 7.93 13.49
N ARG A 597 -29.99 9.19 13.29
CA ARG A 597 -29.14 9.96 14.20
C ARG A 597 -29.69 11.38 14.34
N THR A 598 -29.29 12.07 15.40
CA THR A 598 -29.68 13.46 15.69
C THR A 598 -28.47 14.38 15.55
N LEU A 599 -28.60 15.38 14.69
CA LEU A 599 -27.63 16.47 14.57
C LEU A 599 -28.28 17.76 15.06
N CYS A 600 -27.63 18.40 16.03
CA CYS A 600 -28.04 19.72 16.51
C CYS A 600 -27.08 20.78 15.99
N PHE A 601 -27.57 22.00 15.87
CA PHE A 601 -26.76 23.15 15.44
C PHE A 601 -27.27 24.46 16.02
N HIS A 602 -26.35 25.43 16.06
CA HIS A 602 -26.59 26.83 16.39
C HIS A 602 -25.86 27.70 15.37
N CYS A 603 -26.51 28.75 14.89
CA CYS A 603 -25.99 29.62 13.85
C CYS A 603 -25.99 31.07 14.33
N ASP A 604 -24.79 31.60 14.67
CA ASP A 604 -24.59 32.97 15.17
C ASP A 604 -24.65 34.01 14.05
#